data_AF-A0A1Q9GT56-F1
#
_entry.id   AF-A0A1Q9GT56-F1
#
_cell.length_a   1.000
_cell.length_b   1.000
_cell.length_c   1.000
_cell.angle_alpha   90.00
_cell.angle_beta   90.00
_cell.angle_gamma   90.00
#
_symmetry.space_group_name_H-M   'P 1'
#
loop_
_entity.id
_entity.type
_entity.pdbx_description
1 polymer ?
#
loop_
_entity_poly.entity_id
_entity_poly.type
_entity_poly.pdbx_seq_one_letter_code
_entity_poly.pdbx_strand_id
1 'polypeptide(L)'
;MFRRSNDNAPENNNDYRFGVYEKTNNYLAVCVFTALTACQSDEVKENISNGNDFNDGVGPRIEVDLLRNGRSVKSSIIHVQGFSDDDDGIKSLVINANGIQSDIILNGVEFDTKLELIAGLNKYEIIATDNLGNISSFSDSVYFGKQATAGGAHSGVIVDEQLWTWGRNNYGQSGLGFTSTLADDSHPDTPHVLNINDNGKKVSFVSLAFNQNSSSALDSNGNVWTWGYGKYGQLGLGEDDGVLEEGNNYSPQKINGLDSIVAIVRGYYHMLVLDTNGNVYSFGRNNKGQLGNSSSDSFDSPQLLTLTKTWA
;
A
#
# COMPACT_ATOMS: atom_id res chain seq x y z
N MET A 1 33.05 -23.28 -11.66
CA MET A 1 34.31 -23.97 -11.32
C MET A 1 34.88 -23.23 -10.11
N PHE A 2 34.78 -23.83 -8.92
CA PHE A 2 35.15 -23.22 -7.63
C PHE A 2 36.67 -23.15 -7.46
N ARG A 3 37.18 -22.06 -6.87
CA ARG A 3 38.44 -22.06 -6.10
C ARG A 3 38.23 -21.27 -4.79
N ARG A 4 38.52 -21.93 -3.68
CA ARG A 4 38.69 -21.39 -2.32
C ARG A 4 40.18 -21.21 -2.02
N SER A 5 40.46 -20.33 -1.05
CA SER A 5 41.60 -20.25 -0.10
C SER A 5 42.17 -18.81 -0.10
N ASN A 6 42.31 -18.07 1.01
CA ASN A 6 42.69 -18.46 2.36
C ASN A 6 42.07 -17.56 3.43
N ASP A 7 41.82 -18.19 4.58
CA ASP A 7 41.57 -17.58 5.88
C ASP A 7 42.82 -16.85 6.41
N ASN A 8 42.60 -15.71 7.05
CA ASN A 8 43.34 -15.21 8.22
C ASN A 8 42.53 -14.08 8.85
N ALA A 9 41.74 -14.41 9.88
CA ALA A 9 41.13 -13.45 10.79
C ALA A 9 42.18 -12.97 11.83
N PRO A 10 41.98 -11.77 12.40
CA PRO A 10 41.58 -11.78 13.80
C PRO A 10 40.27 -11.02 14.05
N GLU A 11 39.56 -11.52 15.05
CA GLU A 11 38.24 -11.12 15.53
C GLU A 11 38.23 -9.68 16.05
N ASN A 12 37.19 -8.90 15.68
CA ASN A 12 36.37 -8.14 16.62
C ASN A 12 35.19 -7.43 15.95
N ASN A 13 34.00 -7.80 16.43
CA ASN A 13 32.74 -7.07 16.58
C ASN A 13 31.91 -6.58 15.38
N ASN A 14 30.66 -7.10 15.41
CA ASN A 14 29.39 -6.58 14.89
C ASN A 14 29.13 -6.71 13.39
N ASP A 15 28.91 -7.95 12.97
CA ASP A 15 28.46 -8.29 11.62
C ASP A 15 26.97 -8.73 11.69
N TYR A 16 26.05 -7.80 11.39
CA TYR A 16 24.64 -8.12 11.19
C TYR A 16 24.49 -8.90 9.87
N ARG A 17 24.58 -10.23 9.97
CA ARG A 17 24.31 -11.12 8.84
C ARG A 17 22.81 -11.26 8.63
N PHE A 18 22.28 -10.66 7.57
CA PHE A 18 20.99 -11.04 7.00
C PHE A 18 21.14 -12.42 6.34
N GLY A 19 20.74 -13.47 7.05
CA GLY A 19 20.65 -14.82 6.51
C GLY A 19 19.43 -14.96 5.61
N VAL A 20 19.64 -15.28 4.34
CA VAL A 20 18.60 -15.81 3.45
C VAL A 20 18.32 -17.26 3.90
N TYR A 21 17.16 -17.49 4.50
CA TYR A 21 16.65 -18.84 4.75
C TYR A 21 15.85 -19.31 3.53
N GLU A 22 16.47 -20.10 2.67
CA GLU A 22 15.73 -21.12 1.91
C GLU A 22 15.68 -22.39 2.73
N LYS A 23 14.47 -22.79 3.16
CA LYS A 23 14.22 -24.19 3.48
C LYS A 23 12.82 -24.61 3.04
N THR A 24 12.85 -25.59 2.15
CA THR A 24 11.79 -26.42 1.62
C THR A 24 10.84 -26.98 2.69
N ASN A 25 9.54 -26.99 2.34
CA ASN A 25 8.41 -27.73 2.90
C ASN A 25 8.73 -28.73 4.03
N ASN A 26 8.21 -28.47 5.23
CA ASN A 26 7.39 -29.41 6.01
C ASN A 26 6.77 -28.70 7.22
N TYR A 27 5.49 -29.01 7.48
CA TYR A 27 4.69 -28.49 8.59
C TYR A 27 5.36 -28.71 9.96
N LEU A 28 5.55 -27.64 10.72
CA LEU A 28 5.54 -27.61 12.20
C LEU A 28 5.70 -26.15 12.66
N ALA A 29 4.58 -25.50 12.99
CA ALA A 29 4.63 -24.27 13.78
C ALA A 29 4.71 -24.68 15.25
N VAL A 30 5.91 -24.53 15.83
CA VAL A 30 6.16 -24.61 17.26
C VAL A 30 5.71 -23.28 17.86
N CYS A 31 4.59 -23.27 18.59
CA CYS A 31 4.23 -22.19 19.49
C CYS A 31 5.20 -22.20 20.67
N VAL A 32 5.95 -21.10 20.88
CA VAL A 32 6.63 -20.84 22.15
C VAL A 32 5.79 -19.83 22.91
N PHE A 33 4.95 -20.34 23.80
CA PHE A 33 4.35 -19.59 24.89
C PHE A 33 5.41 -19.34 25.95
N THR A 34 5.64 -18.08 26.34
CA THR A 34 6.11 -17.77 27.69
C THR A 34 4.89 -17.55 28.57
N ALA A 35 4.47 -18.62 29.24
CA ALA A 35 3.53 -18.56 30.35
C ALA A 35 4.28 -18.19 31.63
N LEU A 36 3.76 -17.22 32.40
CA LEU A 36 3.92 -17.20 33.85
C LEU A 36 2.52 -17.35 34.47
N THR A 37 2.23 -18.61 34.83
CA THR A 37 1.53 -19.14 36.02
C THR A 37 0.43 -18.25 36.65
N ALA A 38 -0.81 -18.70 36.78
CA ALA A 38 -1.18 -19.91 37.52
C ALA A 38 -2.38 -20.68 36.95
N CYS A 39 -2.22 -22.01 37.02
CA CYS A 39 -3.20 -23.04 36.73
C CYS A 39 -3.80 -23.52 38.06
N GLN A 40 -5.12 -23.56 38.17
CA GLN A 40 -5.79 -24.79 38.59
C GLN A 40 -7.12 -24.91 37.86
N SER A 41 -7.28 -26.06 37.24
CA SER A 41 -8.40 -26.58 36.47
C SER A 41 -9.71 -26.57 37.25
N ASP A 42 -10.79 -26.18 36.59
CA ASP A 42 -12.02 -26.98 36.54
C ASP A 42 -12.66 -26.80 35.16
N GLU A 43 -12.95 -27.93 34.50
CA GLU A 43 -13.81 -27.96 33.32
C GLU A 43 -15.20 -27.46 33.72
N VAL A 44 -15.48 -26.18 33.46
CA VAL A 44 -16.87 -25.74 33.38
C VAL A 44 -17.32 -26.03 31.97
N LYS A 45 -18.01 -27.16 31.80
CA LYS A 45 -19.04 -27.25 30.77
C LYS A 45 -20.04 -26.15 31.11
N GLU A 46 -19.93 -25.00 30.45
CA GLU A 46 -21.00 -24.02 30.52
C GLU A 46 -22.23 -24.68 29.90
N ASN A 47 -23.13 -25.06 30.80
CA ASN A 47 -24.51 -25.31 30.46
C ASN A 47 -24.97 -24.11 29.64
N ILE A 48 -25.48 -24.37 28.44
CA ILE A 48 -26.37 -23.44 27.75
C ILE A 48 -27.53 -23.22 28.73
N SER A 49 -27.43 -22.18 29.55
CA SER A 49 -28.51 -21.75 30.40
C SER A 49 -29.59 -21.24 29.46
N ASN A 50 -30.65 -22.03 29.32
CA ASN A 50 -31.97 -21.53 28.98
C ASN A 50 -32.47 -20.64 30.13
N GLY A 51 -31.76 -19.54 30.36
CA GLY A 51 -31.97 -18.56 31.41
C GLY A 51 -32.00 -17.20 30.74
N ASN A 52 -33.19 -16.62 30.74
CA ASN A 52 -33.51 -15.26 30.34
C ASN A 52 -32.76 -14.23 31.21
N ASP A 53 -31.44 -14.10 31.08
CA ASP A 53 -30.66 -13.05 31.72
C ASP A 53 -30.50 -11.85 30.77
N PHE A 54 -31.64 -11.28 30.39
CA PHE A 54 -31.77 -10.11 29.49
C PHE A 54 -31.23 -8.81 30.13
N ASN A 55 -30.15 -8.85 30.92
CA ASN A 55 -29.61 -7.70 31.63
C ASN A 55 -28.22 -7.93 32.26
N ASP A 56 -27.32 -8.67 31.62
CA ASP A 56 -25.98 -8.90 32.13
C ASP A 56 -25.05 -7.65 32.01
N GLY A 57 -25.49 -6.65 31.23
CA GLY A 57 -24.75 -5.41 30.97
C GLY A 57 -23.52 -5.60 30.09
N VAL A 58 -23.38 -6.78 29.48
CA VAL A 58 -22.32 -7.12 28.54
C VAL A 58 -22.78 -6.70 27.14
N GLY A 59 -21.87 -6.10 26.37
CA GLY A 59 -22.15 -5.76 24.98
C GLY A 59 -21.96 -6.95 24.05
N PRO A 60 -22.43 -6.85 22.80
CA PRO A 60 -22.31 -7.93 21.83
C PRO A 60 -20.89 -8.46 21.67
N ARG A 61 -20.75 -9.75 21.41
CA ARG A 61 -19.49 -10.29 20.91
C ARG A 61 -19.33 -9.93 19.43
N ILE A 62 -18.11 -9.56 19.04
CA ILE A 62 -17.72 -9.30 17.65
C ILE A 62 -16.46 -10.10 17.38
N GLU A 63 -16.48 -10.92 16.32
CA GLU A 63 -15.30 -11.60 15.81
C GLU A 63 -15.20 -11.36 14.31
N VAL A 64 -14.04 -10.89 13.86
CA VAL A 64 -13.77 -10.65 12.43
C VAL A 64 -12.88 -11.78 11.94
N ASP A 65 -13.33 -12.44 10.86
CA ASP A 65 -12.52 -13.44 10.17
C ASP A 65 -11.26 -12.74 9.69
N LEU A 66 -10.12 -13.11 10.29
CA LEU A 66 -8.84 -12.43 10.09
C LEU A 66 -8.57 -12.20 8.60
N LEU A 67 -8.71 -10.95 8.17
CA LEU A 67 -8.02 -10.42 7.01
C LEU A 67 -6.52 -10.51 7.31
N ARG A 68 -5.92 -11.71 7.11
CA ARG A 68 -4.55 -12.05 7.56
C ARG A 68 -3.63 -10.82 7.62
N ASN A 69 -3.31 -10.40 8.86
CA ASN A 69 -2.47 -9.24 9.17
C ASN A 69 -1.30 -9.11 8.19
N GLY A 70 -1.13 -7.92 7.61
CA GLY A 70 0.03 -7.59 6.77
C GLY A 70 -0.10 -7.85 5.26
N ARG A 71 -1.31 -8.02 4.70
CA ARG A 71 -1.50 -8.00 3.25
C ARG A 71 -1.72 -6.58 2.73
N SER A 72 -0.81 -6.12 1.86
CA SER A 72 -1.14 -5.14 0.84
C SER A 72 -2.23 -5.74 -0.05
N VAL A 73 -3.41 -5.14 -0.02
CA VAL A 73 -4.52 -5.53 -0.89
C VAL A 73 -4.35 -4.87 -2.26
N LYS A 74 -4.70 -5.59 -3.33
CA LYS A 74 -4.60 -5.08 -4.71
C LYS A 74 -5.91 -4.50 -5.24
N SER A 75 -6.95 -4.56 -4.42
CA SER A 75 -8.30 -4.09 -4.73
C SER A 75 -8.62 -2.92 -3.80
N SER A 76 -9.22 -1.87 -4.36
CA SER A 76 -9.77 -0.75 -3.59
C SER A 76 -11.07 -1.11 -2.86
N ILE A 77 -11.60 -2.31 -3.10
CA ILE A 77 -12.76 -2.85 -2.39
C ILE A 77 -12.37 -4.21 -1.81
N ILE A 78 -12.54 -4.37 -0.50
CA ILE A 78 -12.36 -5.63 0.20
C ILE A 78 -13.65 -6.02 0.91
N HIS A 79 -13.75 -7.30 1.28
CA HIS A 79 -14.83 -7.83 2.09
C HIS A 79 -14.32 -8.03 3.51
N VAL A 80 -15.03 -7.50 4.49
CA VAL A 80 -14.82 -7.74 5.92
C VAL A 80 -15.90 -8.71 6.37
N GLN A 81 -15.47 -9.91 6.73
CA GLN A 81 -16.34 -11.01 7.12
C GLN A 81 -16.15 -11.31 8.60
N GLY A 82 -17.16 -11.87 9.24
CA GLY A 82 -17.11 -12.24 10.64
C GLY A 82 -18.49 -12.57 11.17
N PHE A 83 -18.63 -12.48 12.48
CA PHE A 83 -19.91 -12.66 13.14
C PHE A 83 -20.04 -11.75 14.36
N SER A 84 -21.28 -11.49 14.73
CA SER A 84 -21.64 -10.83 15.97
C SER A 84 -22.88 -11.48 16.55
N ASP A 85 -22.80 -11.81 17.84
CA ASP A 85 -23.87 -12.44 18.61
C ASP A 85 -23.98 -11.83 20.00
N ASP A 86 -25.18 -11.96 20.55
CA ASP A 86 -25.59 -11.45 21.84
C ASP A 86 -26.85 -12.20 22.26
N ASP A 87 -27.05 -12.45 23.55
CA ASP A 87 -28.19 -13.19 24.09
C ASP A 87 -29.49 -12.37 24.10
N ASP A 88 -29.38 -11.04 24.20
CA ASP A 88 -30.48 -10.08 23.99
C ASP A 88 -30.71 -9.76 22.51
N GLY A 89 -29.77 -10.14 21.65
CA GLY A 89 -29.81 -9.95 20.21
C GLY A 89 -29.33 -8.56 19.75
N ILE A 90 -28.89 -8.49 18.50
CA ILE A 90 -28.26 -7.29 17.93
C ILE A 90 -29.30 -6.32 17.39
N LYS A 91 -29.30 -5.10 17.92
CA LYS A 91 -30.11 -3.99 17.43
C LYS A 91 -29.50 -3.30 16.22
N SER A 92 -28.18 -3.13 16.22
CA SER A 92 -27.46 -2.51 15.11
C SER A 92 -26.01 -2.98 15.04
N LEU A 93 -25.52 -3.14 13.82
CA LEU A 93 -24.12 -3.39 13.52
C LEU A 93 -23.68 -2.42 12.42
N VAL A 94 -22.64 -1.64 12.68
CA VAL A 94 -22.15 -0.62 11.75
C VAL A 94 -20.64 -0.73 11.58
N ILE A 95 -20.14 -0.34 10.41
CA ILE A 95 -18.71 -0.16 10.16
C ILE A 95 -18.42 1.32 9.88
N ASN A 96 -17.45 1.86 10.60
CA ASN A 96 -16.89 3.19 10.41
C ASN A 96 -15.52 3.04 9.76
N ALA A 97 -15.34 3.56 8.55
CA ALA A 97 -14.03 3.59 7.90
C ALA A 97 -13.84 4.85 7.08
N ASN A 98 -12.65 5.44 7.14
CA ASN A 98 -12.30 6.64 6.37
C ASN A 98 -13.30 7.81 6.49
N GLY A 99 -13.97 7.93 7.65
CA GLY A 99 -15.00 8.96 7.91
C GLY A 99 -16.39 8.63 7.36
N ILE A 100 -16.60 7.43 6.83
CA ILE A 100 -17.88 6.93 6.32
C ILE A 100 -18.40 5.84 7.26
N GLN A 101 -19.64 6.01 7.73
CA GLN A 101 -20.37 4.96 8.44
C GLN A 101 -21.27 4.22 7.46
N SER A 102 -21.34 2.89 7.57
CA SER A 102 -22.26 2.05 6.81
C SER A 102 -22.85 0.96 7.69
N ASP A 103 -24.13 0.65 7.47
CA ASP A 103 -24.80 -0.43 8.17
C ASP A 103 -24.29 -1.79 7.67
N ILE A 104 -24.12 -2.73 8.58
CA ILE A 104 -23.81 -4.13 8.28
C ILE A 104 -25.08 -4.95 8.47
N ILE A 105 -25.40 -5.78 7.47
CA ILE A 105 -26.54 -6.69 7.54
C ILE A 105 -26.05 -8.06 8.00
N LEU A 106 -26.65 -8.56 9.08
CA LEU A 106 -26.40 -9.90 9.58
C LEU A 106 -27.24 -10.95 8.82
N ASN A 107 -26.64 -12.10 8.56
CA ASN A 107 -27.29 -13.32 8.10
C ASN A 107 -27.21 -14.38 9.21
N GLY A 108 -28.17 -14.36 10.11
CA GLY A 108 -28.04 -15.06 11.40
C GLY A 108 -27.10 -14.27 12.30
N VAL A 109 -25.96 -14.86 12.66
CA VAL A 109 -24.89 -14.17 13.42
C VAL A 109 -23.75 -13.70 12.51
N GLU A 110 -23.69 -14.18 11.28
CA GLU A 110 -22.60 -13.89 10.35
C GLU A 110 -22.83 -12.59 9.59
N PHE A 111 -21.76 -11.90 9.21
CA PHE A 111 -21.81 -10.77 8.28
C PHE A 111 -20.72 -10.85 7.22
N ASP A 112 -21.00 -10.23 6.08
CA ASP A 112 -20.05 -9.94 5.01
C ASP A 112 -20.34 -8.54 4.50
N THR A 113 -19.45 -7.58 4.77
CA THR A 113 -19.62 -6.19 4.35
C THR A 113 -18.47 -5.72 3.48
N LYS A 114 -18.78 -4.81 2.56
CA LYS A 114 -17.77 -4.19 1.70
C LYS A 114 -17.11 -3.03 2.42
N LEU A 115 -15.80 -2.96 2.29
CA LEU A 115 -14.99 -1.83 2.73
C LEU A 115 -14.27 -1.21 1.53
N GLU A 116 -14.60 0.05 1.24
CA GLU A 116 -13.92 0.86 0.23
C GLU A 116 -12.68 1.51 0.83
N LEU A 117 -11.54 1.31 0.15
CA LEU A 117 -10.23 1.72 0.61
C LEU A 117 -9.76 2.96 -0.16
N ILE A 118 -9.22 3.91 0.58
CA ILE A 118 -8.39 4.99 0.04
C ILE A 118 -6.93 4.52 -0.02
N ALA A 119 -6.12 5.13 -0.89
CA ALA A 119 -4.70 4.80 -0.94
C ALA A 119 -4.02 5.14 0.40
N GLY A 120 -3.26 4.19 0.96
CA GLY A 120 -2.59 4.32 2.25
C GLY A 120 -3.22 3.47 3.36
N LEU A 121 -3.08 3.95 4.60
CA LEU A 121 -3.59 3.26 5.78
C LEU A 121 -5.09 3.55 5.96
N ASN A 122 -5.90 2.50 5.95
CA ASN A 122 -7.34 2.56 6.17
C ASN A 122 -7.63 1.98 7.54
N LYS A 123 -8.09 2.81 8.47
CA LYS A 123 -8.56 2.36 9.79
C LYS A 123 -10.07 2.13 9.71
N TYR A 124 -10.52 1.05 10.30
CA TYR A 124 -11.95 0.75 10.40
C TYR A 124 -12.32 0.27 11.79
N GLU A 125 -13.54 0.59 12.20
CA GLU A 125 -14.14 0.16 13.46
C GLU A 125 -15.52 -0.43 13.18
N ILE A 126 -15.78 -1.62 13.70
CA ILE A 126 -17.09 -2.24 13.72
C ILE A 126 -17.69 -2.01 15.10
N ILE A 127 -18.90 -1.48 15.16
CA ILE A 127 -19.61 -1.18 16.40
C ILE A 127 -20.91 -1.99 16.39
N ALA A 128 -21.12 -2.77 17.44
CA ALA A 128 -22.36 -3.51 17.67
C ALA A 128 -23.09 -2.89 18.86
N THR A 129 -24.41 -2.83 18.77
CA THR A 129 -25.29 -2.44 19.87
C THR A 129 -26.39 -3.48 20.01
N ASP A 130 -26.60 -3.98 21.22
CA ASP A 130 -27.68 -4.92 21.51
C ASP A 130 -29.04 -4.21 21.65
N ASN A 131 -30.09 -4.98 21.93
CA ASN A 131 -31.44 -4.45 22.13
C ASN A 131 -31.62 -3.61 23.40
N LEU A 132 -30.73 -3.76 24.39
CA LEU A 132 -30.73 -3.00 25.65
C LEU A 132 -29.93 -1.71 25.60
N GLY A 133 -29.10 -1.55 24.56
CA GLY A 133 -28.21 -0.41 24.37
C GLY A 133 -26.78 -0.61 24.85
N ASN A 134 -26.35 -1.83 25.23
CA ASN A 134 -24.94 -2.08 25.50
C ASN A 134 -24.16 -2.12 24.17
N ILE A 135 -22.91 -1.64 24.22
CA ILE A 135 -22.09 -1.41 23.03
C ILE A 135 -20.77 -2.15 23.15
N SER A 136 -20.35 -2.77 22.05
CA SER A 136 -19.00 -3.28 21.86
C SER A 136 -18.43 -2.77 20.55
N SER A 137 -17.10 -2.74 20.44
CA SER A 137 -16.45 -2.42 19.18
C SER A 137 -15.19 -3.25 18.93
N PHE A 138 -14.91 -3.44 17.64
CA PHE A 138 -13.69 -4.05 17.11
C PHE A 138 -13.01 -3.05 16.18
N SER A 139 -11.71 -2.85 16.33
CA SER A 139 -10.94 -1.93 15.47
C SER A 139 -9.73 -2.61 14.87
N ASP A 140 -9.47 -2.31 13.59
CA ASP A 140 -8.30 -2.82 12.87
C ASP A 140 -7.94 -1.88 11.70
N SER A 141 -6.90 -2.21 10.93
CA SER A 141 -6.46 -1.42 9.80
C SER A 141 -5.89 -2.24 8.65
N VAL A 142 -6.05 -1.73 7.43
CA VAL A 142 -5.51 -2.33 6.20
C VAL A 142 -4.78 -1.29 5.38
N TYR A 143 -3.63 -1.67 4.81
CA TYR A 143 -2.87 -0.79 3.93
C TYR A 143 -3.16 -1.11 2.45
N PHE A 144 -3.55 -0.08 1.69
CA PHE A 144 -3.79 -0.17 0.25
C PHE A 144 -2.72 0.63 -0.51
N GLY A 145 -1.82 -0.08 -1.20
CA GLY A 145 -0.70 0.54 -1.91
C GLY A 145 0.60 -0.24 -1.78
N LYS A 146 1.65 0.21 -2.49
CA LYS A 146 2.97 -0.41 -2.51
C LYS A 146 3.98 0.45 -1.75
N GLN A 147 4.41 -0.02 -0.57
CA GLN A 147 5.34 0.72 0.30
C GLN A 147 6.82 0.50 -0.03
N ALA A 148 7.19 -0.53 -0.77
CA ALA A 148 8.59 -0.80 -1.11
C ALA A 148 8.69 -1.18 -2.57
N THR A 149 9.67 -0.62 -3.29
CA THR A 149 9.92 -0.93 -4.69
C THR A 149 11.41 -0.86 -5.02
N ALA A 150 11.84 -1.70 -5.94
CA ALA A 150 13.12 -1.59 -6.60
C ALA A 150 12.87 -1.26 -8.08
N GLY A 151 13.52 -0.21 -8.56
CA GLY A 151 13.67 0.09 -9.97
C GLY A 151 14.81 -0.72 -10.59
N GLY A 152 15.31 -0.27 -11.74
CA GLY A 152 16.38 -1.00 -12.43
C GLY A 152 17.71 -1.02 -11.66
N ALA A 153 18.05 0.08 -10.99
CA ALA A 153 19.27 0.21 -10.20
C ALA A 153 19.15 1.22 -9.04
N HIS A 154 17.93 1.56 -8.64
CA HIS A 154 17.61 2.39 -7.48
C HIS A 154 16.43 1.77 -6.74
N SER A 155 16.29 2.07 -5.45
CA SER A 155 15.25 1.51 -4.59
C SER A 155 14.57 2.62 -3.83
N GLY A 156 13.36 2.35 -3.37
CA GLY A 156 12.65 3.26 -2.49
C GLY A 156 11.65 2.57 -1.60
N VAL A 157 11.44 3.17 -0.44
CA VAL A 157 10.46 2.72 0.56
C VAL A 157 9.69 3.89 1.12
N ILE A 158 8.47 3.63 1.57
CA ILE A 158 7.64 4.52 2.35
C ILE A 158 7.65 4.02 3.79
N VAL A 159 8.10 4.86 4.73
CA VAL A 159 8.06 4.59 6.17
C VAL A 159 7.45 5.81 6.84
N ASP A 160 6.41 5.62 7.65
CA ASP A 160 5.65 6.70 8.30
C ASP A 160 5.25 7.80 7.31
N GLU A 161 4.70 7.39 6.16
CA GLU A 161 4.30 8.26 5.03
C GLU A 161 5.44 9.06 4.38
N GLN A 162 6.69 8.80 4.75
CA GLN A 162 7.87 9.47 4.20
C GLN A 162 8.53 8.61 3.12
N LEU A 163 8.88 9.25 2.01
CA LEU A 163 9.58 8.61 0.90
C LEU A 163 11.08 8.60 1.14
N TRP A 164 11.67 7.41 1.11
CA TRP A 164 13.11 7.18 1.13
C TRP A 164 13.57 6.59 -0.19
N THR A 165 14.69 7.06 -0.74
CA THR A 165 15.28 6.54 -1.98
C THR A 165 16.80 6.40 -1.88
N TRP A 166 17.36 5.47 -2.66
CA TRP A 166 18.80 5.26 -2.81
C TRP A 166 19.12 4.50 -4.10
N GLY A 167 20.39 4.45 -4.46
CA GLY A 167 20.94 3.78 -5.63
C GLY A 167 21.27 4.74 -6.77
N ARG A 168 21.40 4.19 -7.98
CA ARG A 168 21.83 4.90 -9.20
C ARG A 168 21.01 6.17 -9.43
N ASN A 169 21.68 7.31 -9.60
CA ASN A 169 21.06 8.64 -9.72
C ASN A 169 21.52 9.46 -10.94
N ASN A 170 21.95 8.80 -12.02
CA ASN A 170 22.49 9.48 -13.20
C ASN A 170 21.45 10.19 -14.09
N TYR A 171 20.17 10.04 -13.79
CA TYR A 171 19.06 10.77 -14.41
C TYR A 171 18.22 11.51 -13.36
N GLY A 172 18.68 11.58 -12.10
CA GLY A 172 17.93 12.19 -11.01
C GLY A 172 16.83 11.28 -10.46
N GLN A 173 16.83 9.98 -10.79
CA GLN A 173 15.77 9.04 -10.40
C GLN A 173 15.68 8.78 -8.88
N SER A 174 16.67 9.19 -8.10
CA SER A 174 16.56 9.23 -6.64
C SER A 174 15.71 10.40 -6.14
N GLY A 175 15.53 11.47 -6.92
CA GLY A 175 14.65 12.59 -6.58
C GLY A 175 15.25 13.59 -5.59
N LEU A 176 16.58 13.58 -5.42
CA LEU A 176 17.30 14.40 -4.44
C LEU A 176 17.69 15.78 -4.97
N GLY A 177 17.25 16.17 -6.17
CA GLY A 177 17.55 17.45 -6.78
C GLY A 177 18.93 17.55 -7.43
N PHE A 178 19.63 16.43 -7.61
CA PHE A 178 20.93 16.39 -8.31
C PHE A 178 21.09 15.11 -9.13
N THR A 179 22.11 15.08 -10.00
CA THR A 179 22.58 13.89 -10.72
C THR A 179 24.01 13.53 -10.37
N SER A 180 24.33 12.25 -10.53
CA SER A 180 25.67 11.66 -10.44
C SER A 180 26.12 11.15 -11.82
N THR A 181 27.39 10.94 -12.10
CA THR A 181 27.79 10.24 -13.34
C THR A 181 27.75 8.72 -13.16
N LEU A 182 27.90 7.94 -14.25
CA LEU A 182 28.01 6.48 -14.16
C LEU A 182 29.41 6.00 -13.78
N ALA A 183 30.39 6.90 -13.80
CA ALA A 183 31.79 6.58 -13.57
C ALA A 183 32.26 6.98 -12.17
N ASP A 184 31.41 7.67 -11.40
CA ASP A 184 31.70 8.07 -10.02
C ASP A 184 30.86 7.26 -9.02
N ASP A 185 31.35 7.21 -7.79
CA ASP A 185 30.67 6.60 -6.64
C ASP A 185 29.74 7.62 -5.93
N SER A 186 29.31 8.70 -6.62
CA SER A 186 28.46 9.74 -6.01
C SER A 186 26.96 9.41 -6.04
N HIS A 187 26.62 8.19 -6.44
CA HIS A 187 25.28 7.65 -6.28
C HIS A 187 24.91 7.63 -4.78
N PRO A 188 23.67 8.01 -4.41
CA PRO A 188 23.17 7.81 -3.06
C PRO A 188 23.26 6.34 -2.65
N ASP A 189 24.18 5.98 -1.76
CA ASP A 189 24.47 4.60 -1.37
C ASP A 189 23.78 4.18 -0.07
N THR A 190 23.11 5.11 0.59
CA THR A 190 22.29 4.90 1.79
C THR A 190 20.89 5.49 1.59
N PRO A 191 19.87 5.04 2.35
CA PRO A 191 18.52 5.60 2.25
C PRO A 191 18.49 7.10 2.59
N HIS A 192 18.02 7.91 1.64
CA HIS A 192 17.78 9.35 1.86
C HIS A 192 16.30 9.66 1.85
N VAL A 193 15.85 10.44 2.82
CA VAL A 193 14.47 10.94 2.87
C VAL A 193 14.28 12.09 1.88
N LEU A 194 13.16 12.06 1.15
CA LEU A 194 12.73 13.16 0.28
C LEU A 194 11.71 14.02 1.02
N ASN A 195 12.14 15.23 1.37
CA ASN A 195 11.29 16.21 2.03
C ASN A 195 10.59 17.09 0.98
N ILE A 196 9.42 16.64 0.54
CA ILE A 196 8.63 17.34 -0.48
C ILE A 196 7.52 18.14 0.21
N ASN A 197 7.38 19.39 -0.20
CA ASN A 197 6.30 20.27 0.25
C ASN A 197 5.43 20.68 -0.93
N ASP A 198 4.12 20.57 -0.77
CA ASP A 198 3.11 21.10 -1.70
C ASP A 198 2.35 22.22 -0.97
N ASN A 199 2.40 23.45 -1.50
CA ASN A 199 1.75 24.62 -0.90
C ASN A 199 2.05 24.82 0.61
N GLY A 200 3.32 24.62 1.00
CA GLY A 200 3.78 24.79 2.38
C GLY A 200 3.41 23.65 3.34
N LYS A 201 2.84 22.55 2.84
CA LYS A 201 2.53 21.35 3.62
C LYS A 201 3.42 20.19 3.18
N LYS A 202 3.91 19.42 4.15
CA LYS A 202 4.63 18.17 3.89
C LYS A 202 3.70 17.20 3.14
N VAL A 203 4.22 16.57 2.10
CA VAL A 203 3.50 15.54 1.34
C VAL A 203 3.66 14.19 2.04
N SER A 204 2.54 13.49 2.25
CA SER A 204 2.49 12.12 2.79
C SER A 204 2.32 11.12 1.65
N PHE A 205 3.28 10.22 1.46
CA PHE A 205 3.26 9.22 0.38
C PHE A 205 2.63 7.90 0.81
N VAL A 206 1.91 7.26 -0.12
CA VAL A 206 1.15 6.03 0.12
C VAL A 206 1.41 4.90 -0.88
N SER A 207 2.03 5.18 -2.02
CA SER A 207 2.41 4.13 -2.98
C SER A 207 3.58 4.54 -3.86
N LEU A 208 4.38 3.59 -4.30
CA LEU A 208 5.54 3.80 -5.19
C LEU A 208 5.47 2.93 -6.45
N ALA A 209 5.95 3.48 -7.57
CA ALA A 209 6.20 2.72 -8.79
C ALA A 209 7.48 3.21 -9.49
N PHE A 210 8.56 2.43 -9.39
CA PHE A 210 9.84 2.78 -10.00
C PHE A 210 10.06 2.00 -11.32
N ASN A 211 10.80 2.62 -12.25
CA ASN A 211 11.31 1.97 -13.45
C ASN A 211 12.86 1.95 -13.44
N GLN A 212 13.52 1.81 -14.58
CA GLN A 212 14.97 1.78 -14.70
C GLN A 212 15.59 3.14 -14.34
N ASN A 213 15.08 4.21 -14.96
CA ASN A 213 15.69 5.54 -14.92
C ASN A 213 14.74 6.63 -14.43
N SER A 214 13.54 6.28 -13.95
CA SER A 214 12.55 7.23 -13.45
C SER A 214 11.67 6.60 -12.37
N SER A 215 11.00 7.46 -11.63
CA SER A 215 10.37 7.12 -10.35
C SER A 215 9.04 7.84 -10.23
N SER A 216 8.04 7.18 -9.66
CA SER A 216 6.80 7.83 -9.27
C SER A 216 6.35 7.43 -7.88
N ALA A 217 5.56 8.32 -7.29
CA ALA A 217 4.88 8.10 -6.03
C ALA A 217 3.44 8.64 -6.10
N LEU A 218 2.56 8.04 -5.30
CA LEU A 218 1.20 8.50 -5.03
C LEU A 218 1.18 9.05 -3.62
N ASP A 219 0.59 10.22 -3.42
CA ASP A 219 0.37 10.81 -2.10
C ASP A 219 -1.03 10.49 -1.54
N SER A 220 -1.21 10.72 -0.23
CA SER A 220 -2.45 10.44 0.51
C SER A 220 -3.63 11.32 0.07
N ASN A 221 -3.38 12.38 -0.70
CA ASN A 221 -4.40 13.26 -1.25
C ASN A 221 -4.80 12.84 -2.68
N GLY A 222 -4.25 11.73 -3.18
CA GLY A 222 -4.53 11.23 -4.53
C GLY A 222 -3.78 11.96 -5.64
N ASN A 223 -2.69 12.66 -5.34
CA ASN A 223 -1.84 13.27 -6.36
C ASN A 223 -0.68 12.36 -6.76
N VAL A 224 -0.29 12.44 -8.03
CA VAL A 224 0.82 11.65 -8.59
C VAL A 224 2.04 12.53 -8.77
N TRP A 225 3.18 12.04 -8.29
CA TRP A 225 4.47 12.69 -8.38
C TRP A 225 5.42 11.87 -9.25
N THR A 226 6.16 12.52 -10.15
CA THR A 226 7.11 11.87 -11.06
C THR A 226 8.43 12.63 -11.13
N TRP A 227 9.53 11.89 -11.33
CA TRP A 227 10.88 12.44 -11.50
C TRP A 227 11.81 11.46 -12.21
N GLY A 228 12.99 11.94 -12.58
CA GLY A 228 14.00 11.20 -13.31
C GLY A 228 13.84 11.30 -14.83
N TYR A 229 14.25 10.28 -15.56
CA TYR A 229 14.24 10.27 -17.02
C TYR A 229 12.83 10.32 -17.64
N GLY A 230 12.56 11.31 -18.49
CA GLY A 230 11.24 11.57 -19.08
C GLY A 230 11.18 11.81 -20.59
N LYS A 231 12.25 11.52 -21.35
CA LYS A 231 12.39 11.87 -22.79
C LYS A 231 11.20 11.47 -23.69
N TYR A 232 10.41 10.47 -23.32
CA TYR A 232 9.28 9.98 -24.10
C TYR A 232 7.93 10.38 -23.48
N GLY A 233 7.89 11.39 -22.61
CA GLY A 233 6.67 11.86 -21.97
C GLY A 233 6.23 11.04 -20.75
N GLN A 234 7.00 10.04 -20.32
CA GLN A 234 6.61 9.11 -19.24
C GLN A 234 6.60 9.71 -17.82
N LEU A 235 6.86 11.01 -17.70
CA LEU A 235 6.66 11.76 -16.46
C LEU A 235 5.27 12.41 -16.40
N GLY A 236 4.57 12.60 -17.53
CA GLY A 236 3.22 13.15 -17.52
C GLY A 236 3.14 14.66 -17.25
N LEU A 237 4.22 15.40 -17.46
CA LEU A 237 4.34 16.81 -17.05
C LEU A 237 3.91 17.83 -18.12
N GLY A 238 3.65 17.39 -19.36
CA GLY A 238 3.15 18.26 -20.44
C GLY A 238 4.12 19.34 -20.92
N GLU A 239 5.42 19.07 -20.89
CA GLU A 239 6.45 20.01 -21.36
C GLU A 239 6.70 19.85 -22.88
N ASP A 240 6.25 20.86 -23.64
CA ASP A 240 6.02 20.90 -25.11
C ASP A 240 7.27 20.81 -26.01
N ASP A 241 8.43 20.35 -25.53
CA ASP A 241 9.65 20.27 -26.38
C ASP A 241 10.64 19.15 -26.06
N GLY A 242 10.34 18.24 -25.12
CA GLY A 242 11.26 17.15 -24.78
C GLY A 242 12.61 17.61 -24.22
N VAL A 243 12.73 18.89 -23.85
CA VAL A 243 13.80 19.41 -23.01
C VAL A 243 13.27 19.36 -21.59
N LEU A 244 13.41 18.19 -20.95
CA LEU A 244 13.64 18.21 -19.52
C LEU A 244 14.93 18.98 -19.35
N GLU A 245 14.82 20.29 -19.09
CA GLU A 245 15.99 21.12 -18.79
C GLU A 245 16.78 20.36 -17.74
N GLU A 246 18.06 20.08 -18.02
CA GLU A 246 18.94 19.37 -17.09
C GLU A 246 18.85 20.06 -15.72
N GLY A 247 18.14 19.47 -14.77
CA GLY A 247 17.87 20.10 -13.47
C GLY A 247 16.42 19.97 -13.00
N ASN A 248 15.44 20.20 -13.86
CA ASN A 248 14.05 20.38 -13.43
C ASN A 248 13.40 19.07 -12.94
N ASN A 249 13.74 17.94 -13.55
CA ASN A 249 13.19 16.63 -13.26
C ASN A 249 13.97 15.82 -12.22
N TYR A 250 14.98 16.41 -11.56
CA TYR A 250 15.78 15.71 -10.53
C TYR A 250 15.11 15.70 -9.16
N SER A 251 14.01 16.44 -9.01
CA SER A 251 13.13 16.45 -7.84
C SER A 251 11.74 15.99 -8.25
N PRO A 252 10.97 15.37 -7.34
CA PRO A 252 9.57 15.01 -7.59
C PRO A 252 8.74 16.21 -8.00
N GLN A 253 8.08 16.08 -9.16
CA GLN A 253 7.12 17.04 -9.67
C GLN A 253 5.73 16.44 -9.68
N LYS A 254 4.75 17.23 -9.28
CA LYS A 254 3.33 16.86 -9.30
C LYS A 254 2.81 16.90 -10.73
N ILE A 255 2.15 15.83 -11.17
CA ILE A 255 1.41 15.82 -12.44
C ILE A 255 0.14 16.64 -12.25
N ASN A 256 -0.09 17.60 -13.15
CA ASN A 256 -1.32 18.38 -13.19
C ASN A 256 -2.41 17.64 -13.99
N GLY A 257 -3.69 17.91 -13.68
CA GLY A 257 -4.84 17.34 -14.39
C GLY A 257 -5.19 15.90 -13.99
N LEU A 258 -4.61 15.40 -12.90
CA LEU A 258 -5.00 14.15 -12.25
C LEU A 258 -5.51 14.45 -10.85
N ASP A 259 -6.67 13.89 -10.50
CA ASP A 259 -7.29 14.03 -9.19
C ASP A 259 -7.76 12.66 -8.68
N SER A 260 -7.78 12.48 -7.36
CA SER A 260 -8.32 11.28 -6.71
C SER A 260 -7.72 9.96 -7.22
N ILE A 261 -6.40 9.93 -7.47
CA ILE A 261 -5.72 8.73 -7.94
C ILE A 261 -5.60 7.71 -6.80
N VAL A 262 -5.91 6.45 -7.12
CA VAL A 262 -5.85 5.32 -6.17
C VAL A 262 -4.78 4.30 -6.54
N ALA A 263 -4.33 4.25 -7.80
CA ALA A 263 -3.26 3.36 -8.21
C ALA A 263 -2.37 3.98 -9.30
N ILE A 264 -1.09 3.63 -9.23
CA ILE A 264 -0.06 4.01 -10.20
C ILE A 264 0.69 2.77 -10.65
N VAL A 265 0.94 2.63 -11.96
CA VAL A 265 1.75 1.54 -12.52
C VAL A 265 2.64 2.05 -13.64
N ARG A 266 3.88 1.53 -13.71
CA ARG A 266 4.84 1.90 -14.75
C ARG A 266 5.12 0.74 -15.70
N GLY A 267 5.08 1.03 -16.99
CA GLY A 267 5.79 0.28 -18.02
C GLY A 267 7.18 0.85 -18.26
N TYR A 268 7.88 0.39 -19.30
CA TYR A 268 9.28 0.78 -19.56
C TYR A 268 9.44 2.28 -19.86
N TYR A 269 8.56 2.83 -20.70
CA TYR A 269 8.53 4.27 -21.04
C TYR A 269 7.10 4.82 -21.08
N HIS A 270 6.18 4.23 -20.32
CA HIS A 270 4.80 4.70 -20.21
C HIS A 270 4.30 4.43 -18.79
N MET A 271 3.20 5.09 -18.42
CA MET A 271 2.59 4.99 -17.11
C MET A 271 1.08 4.97 -17.25
N LEU A 272 0.43 4.18 -16.41
CA LEU A 272 -1.02 4.19 -16.24
C LEU A 272 -1.34 4.60 -14.80
N VAL A 273 -2.44 5.31 -14.64
CA VAL A 273 -3.00 5.70 -13.34
C VAL A 273 -4.50 5.42 -13.33
N LEU A 274 -5.03 5.09 -12.17
CA LEU A 274 -6.45 4.77 -11.94
C LEU A 274 -7.01 5.74 -10.90
N ASP A 275 -8.13 6.38 -11.17
CA ASP A 275 -8.85 7.23 -10.21
C ASP A 275 -9.93 6.46 -9.43
N THR A 276 -10.51 7.10 -8.41
CA THR A 276 -11.60 6.55 -7.57
C THR A 276 -12.88 6.23 -8.35
N ASN A 277 -13.09 6.87 -9.50
CA ASN A 277 -14.26 6.64 -10.36
C ASN A 277 -14.05 5.46 -11.32
N GLY A 278 -12.88 4.81 -11.29
CA GLY A 278 -12.52 3.72 -12.19
C GLY A 278 -12.03 4.19 -13.56
N ASN A 279 -11.76 5.49 -13.74
CA ASN A 279 -11.15 5.98 -14.97
C ASN A 279 -9.67 5.66 -14.98
N VAL A 280 -9.17 5.24 -16.15
CA VAL A 280 -7.76 4.97 -16.38
C VAL A 280 -7.20 6.10 -17.24
N TYR A 281 -6.07 6.66 -16.84
CA TYR A 281 -5.30 7.59 -17.66
C TYR A 281 -3.97 6.96 -18.04
N SER A 282 -3.48 7.24 -19.24
CA SER A 282 -2.22 6.72 -19.74
C SER A 282 -1.40 7.81 -20.42
N PHE A 283 -0.07 7.74 -20.28
CA PHE A 283 0.86 8.69 -20.88
C PHE A 283 2.26 8.06 -21.05
N GLY A 284 3.07 8.71 -21.89
CA GLY A 284 4.41 8.31 -22.29
C GLY A 284 4.47 7.76 -23.72
N ARG A 285 5.47 6.91 -23.95
CA ARG A 285 5.77 6.29 -25.25
C ARG A 285 4.65 5.36 -25.70
N ASN A 286 4.20 5.55 -26.94
CA ASN A 286 3.09 4.78 -27.51
C ASN A 286 3.38 4.10 -28.87
N ASN A 287 4.64 4.01 -29.30
CA ASN A 287 4.98 3.46 -30.61
C ASN A 287 4.64 1.97 -30.83
N LYS A 288 4.08 1.29 -29.81
CA LYS A 288 3.54 -0.08 -29.86
C LYS A 288 2.08 -0.15 -29.43
N GLY A 289 1.38 0.98 -29.30
CA GLY A 289 0.01 1.04 -28.80
C GLY A 289 -0.09 0.83 -27.28
N GLN A 290 0.99 1.09 -26.52
CA GLN A 290 1.04 0.86 -25.07
C GLN A 290 -0.01 1.67 -24.28
N LEU A 291 -0.49 2.79 -24.83
CA LEU A 291 -1.49 3.65 -24.21
C LEU A 291 -2.94 3.18 -24.45
N GLY A 292 -3.16 2.20 -25.33
CA GLY A 292 -4.48 1.62 -25.56
C GLY A 292 -5.51 2.55 -26.23
N ASN A 293 -5.09 3.71 -26.74
CA ASN A 293 -5.97 4.74 -27.31
C ASN A 293 -6.21 4.60 -28.82
N SER A 294 -6.04 3.40 -29.39
CA SER A 294 -6.14 3.13 -30.83
C SER A 294 -5.25 4.02 -31.72
N SER A 295 -4.19 4.61 -31.15
CA SER A 295 -3.16 5.38 -31.84
C SER A 295 -1.76 4.85 -31.49
N SER A 296 -0.76 5.27 -32.25
CA SER A 296 0.68 5.09 -31.95
C SER A 296 1.37 6.36 -31.45
N ASP A 297 0.63 7.46 -31.30
CA ASP A 297 1.15 8.75 -30.88
C ASP A 297 1.47 8.75 -29.40
N SER A 298 2.66 9.25 -29.05
CA SER A 298 3.09 9.38 -27.66
C SER A 298 2.52 10.65 -27.07
N PHE A 299 2.21 10.63 -25.78
CA PHE A 299 1.63 11.77 -25.06
C PHE A 299 2.46 12.04 -23.83
N ASP A 300 2.85 13.28 -23.58
CA ASP A 300 3.59 13.71 -22.40
C ASP A 300 2.71 14.17 -21.25
N SER A 301 1.39 14.12 -21.46
CA SER A 301 0.35 14.51 -20.52
C SER A 301 -0.67 13.38 -20.40
N PRO A 302 -1.24 13.13 -19.21
CA PRO A 302 -2.23 12.08 -19.02
C PRO A 302 -3.40 12.16 -19.99
N GLN A 303 -3.67 11.06 -20.69
CA GLN A 303 -4.83 10.92 -21.58
C GLN A 303 -5.83 9.94 -20.96
N LEU A 304 -7.09 10.36 -20.85
CA LEU A 304 -8.17 9.47 -20.43
C LEU A 304 -8.35 8.34 -21.43
N LEU A 305 -8.26 7.10 -20.94
CA LEU A 305 -8.49 5.90 -21.72
C LEU A 305 -9.98 5.54 -21.70
N THR A 306 -10.62 5.56 -22.87
CA THR A 306 -12.01 5.12 -23.02
C THR A 306 -12.06 3.58 -23.09
N LEU A 307 -12.50 2.94 -22.01
CA LEU A 307 -12.73 1.50 -21.97
C LEU A 307 -14.14 1.17 -22.45
N THR A 308 -14.30 0.72 -23.70
CA THR A 308 -15.59 0.22 -24.18
C THR A 308 -15.81 -1.19 -23.68
N LYS A 309 -16.81 -1.37 -22.82
CA LYS A 309 -17.26 -2.69 -22.35
C LYS A 309 -18.07 -3.39 -23.45
N THR A 310 -17.43 -3.86 -24.51
CA THR A 310 -18.07 -4.77 -25.48
C THR A 310 -17.77 -6.20 -25.08
N TRP A 311 -18.47 -6.69 -24.06
CA TRP A 311 -18.66 -8.13 -23.91
C TRP A 311 -19.98 -8.45 -24.61
N ALA A 312 -19.89 -9.07 -25.79
CA ALA A 312 -21.00 -9.77 -26.41
C ALA A 312 -21.25 -11.09 -25.67
#